data_AF-A0A1X7KSY5-F1
#
_entry.id   AF-A0A1X7KSY5-F1
#
_cell.length_a   1.000
_cell.length_b   1.000
_cell.length_c   1.000
_cell.angle_alpha   90.00
_cell.angle_beta   90.00
_cell.angle_gamma   90.00
#
_symmetry.space_group_name_H-M   'P 1'
#
loop_
_entity.id
_entity.type
_entity.pdbx_description
1 polymer ?
#
loop_
_entity_poly.entity_id
_entity_poly.type
_entity_poly.pdbx_seq_one_letter_code
_entity_poly.pdbx_strand_id
1 'polypeptide(L)' 'MQAIKRKWLFFSILGLILIGAGLSLGIDAGFYRMQNPEGWNWIYYGTFALVVFNSGICCFGQGVIFKVRLDNLEQNKTR' A
#
# COMPACT_ATOMS: atom_id res chain seq x y z
N MET A 1 18.11 0.15 -19.20
CA MET A 1 16.68 0.35 -19.51
C MET A 1 15.75 -0.71 -18.90
N GLN A 2 15.98 -2.03 -19.02
CA GLN A 2 15.04 -3.07 -18.52
C GLN A 2 14.93 -3.19 -16.97
N ALA A 3 16.03 -2.98 -16.24
CA ALA A 3 16.06 -3.16 -14.77
C ALA A 3 15.22 -2.11 -14.01
N ILE A 4 15.03 -0.93 -14.62
CA ILE A 4 14.27 0.19 -14.04
C ILE A 4 12.77 -0.08 -14.09
N LYS A 5 12.26 -0.54 -15.25
CA LYS A 5 10.84 -0.91 -15.41
C LYS A 5 10.41 -2.00 -14.42
N ARG A 6 11.29 -2.97 -14.16
CA ARG A 6 11.05 -4.05 -13.19
C ARG A 6 11.00 -3.54 -11.75
N LYS A 7 11.91 -2.63 -11.37
CA LYS A 7 11.95 -2.04 -10.03
C LYS A 7 10.68 -1.24 -9.72
N TRP A 8 10.11 -0.57 -10.72
CA TRP A 8 8.85 0.14 -10.53
C TRP A 8 7.63 -0.75 -10.44
N LEU A 9 7.52 -1.74 -11.32
CA LEU A 9 6.42 -2.70 -11.23
C LEU A 9 6.41 -3.36 -9.86
N PHE A 10 7.58 -3.70 -9.33
CA PHE A 10 7.71 -4.24 -7.98
C PHE A 10 7.21 -3.27 -6.91
N PHE A 11 7.57 -1.99 -6.96
CA PHE A 11 7.13 -0.99 -5.97
C PHE A 11 5.61 -0.74 -6.04
N SER A 12 5.05 -0.73 -7.25
CA SER A 12 3.62 -0.59 -7.49
C SER A 12 2.85 -1.83 -6.98
N ILE A 13 3.32 -3.04 -7.31
CA ILE A 13 2.77 -4.31 -6.80
C ILE A 13 2.85 -4.38 -5.27
N LEU A 14 3.99 -3.99 -4.69
CA LEU A 14 4.22 -4.10 -3.25
C LEU A 14 3.28 -3.18 -2.47
N GLY A 15 3.10 -1.94 -2.94
CA GLY A 15 2.14 -1.01 -2.35
C GLY A 15 0.70 -1.49 -2.51
N LEU A 16 0.32 -2.04 -3.67
CA LEU A 16 -1.01 -2.58 -3.91
C LEU A 16 -1.33 -3.79 -3.02
N ILE A 17 -0.35 -4.67 -2.80
CA ILE A 17 -0.45 -5.81 -1.88
C ILE A 17 -0.58 -5.32 -0.44
N LEU A 18 0.17 -4.31 -0.01
CA LEU A 18 0.09 -3.76 1.35
C LEU A 18 -1.27 -3.12 1.64
N ILE A 19 -1.82 -2.41 0.65
CA ILE A 19 -3.17 -1.84 0.68
C ILE A 19 -4.21 -2.95 0.79
N GLY A 20 -4.12 -3.99 -0.04
CA GLY A 20 -5.01 -5.15 0.01
C GLY A 20 -4.95 -5.91 1.34
N ALA A 21 -3.74 -6.10 1.87
CA ALA A 21 -3.50 -6.74 3.17
C ALA A 21 -4.09 -5.92 4.33
N GLY A 22 -3.90 -4.59 4.32
CA GLY A 22 -4.51 -3.69 5.29
C GLY A 22 -6.04 -3.71 5.24
N LEU A 23 -6.62 -3.79 4.04
CA LEU A 23 -8.07 -3.92 3.86
C LEU A 23 -8.59 -5.26 4.40
N SER A 24 -7.87 -6.36 4.15
CA SER A 24 -8.21 -7.69 4.68
C SER A 24 -8.18 -7.73 6.21
N LEU A 25 -7.13 -7.17 6.83
CA LEU A 25 -7.02 -7.03 8.29
C LEU A 25 -8.13 -6.16 8.88
N GLY A 26 -8.53 -5.10 8.18
CA GLY A 26 -9.65 -4.24 8.60
C GLY A 26 -11.00 -4.94 8.53
N ILE A 27 -11.24 -5.73 7.49
CA ILE A 27 -12.47 -6.55 7.34
C ILE A 27 -12.51 -7.64 8.42
N ASP A 28 -11.40 -8.32 8.67
CA ASP A 28 -11.30 -9.37 9.70
C ASP A 28 -11.61 -8.81 11.09
N ALA A 29 -11.06 -7.64 11.42
CA ALA A 29 -11.39 -6.91 12.65
C ALA A 29 -12.89 -6.56 12.72
N GLY A 30 -13.46 -6.05 11.62
CA GLY A 30 -14.88 -5.73 11.52
C GLY A 30 -15.81 -6.94 11.66
N PHE A 31 -15.37 -8.12 11.21
CA PHE A 31 -16.08 -9.38 11.42
C PHE A 31 -15.96 -9.85 12.88
N TYR A 32 -14.80 -9.65 13.50
CA TYR A 32 -14.56 -9.94 14.92
C TYR A 32 -15.48 -9.13 15.84
N ARG A 33 -15.74 -7.85 15.52
CA ARG A 33 -16.76 -7.01 16.19
C ARG A 33 -18.15 -7.63 16.15
N MET A 34 -18.55 -8.15 15.00
CA MET A 34 -19.88 -8.73 14.80
C MET A 34 -20.07 -10.02 15.58
N GLN A 35 -19.00 -10.79 15.79
CA GLN A 35 -19.03 -12.05 16.53
C GLN A 35 -18.84 -11.90 18.06
N ASN A 36 -18.06 -10.92 18.52
CA ASN A 36 -17.75 -10.71 19.93
C ASN A 36 -17.89 -9.23 20.33
N PRO A 37 -19.08 -8.79 20.79
CA PRO A 37 -19.35 -7.38 21.10
C PRO A 37 -18.66 -6.85 22.38
N GLU A 38 -18.13 -7.73 23.22
CA GLU A 38 -17.57 -7.41 24.56
C GLU A 38 -16.14 -6.81 24.50
N GLY A 39 -15.47 -6.86 23.33
CA GLY A 39 -14.05 -6.53 23.20
C GLY A 39 -13.77 -5.21 22.47
N TRP A 40 -13.34 -4.17 23.19
CA TRP A 40 -12.78 -2.94 22.60
C TRP A 40 -11.53 -3.19 21.72
N ASN A 41 -10.98 -4.41 21.76
CA ASN A 41 -9.85 -4.87 20.94
C ASN A 41 -10.09 -4.75 19.43
N TRP A 42 -11.34 -4.88 18.96
CA TRP A 42 -11.66 -4.70 17.54
C TRP A 42 -11.27 -3.31 17.03
N ILE A 43 -11.50 -2.27 17.84
CA ILE A 43 -11.15 -0.88 17.48
C ILE A 43 -9.63 -0.76 17.33
N TYR A 44 -8.85 -1.28 18.28
CA TYR A 44 -7.39 -1.26 18.20
C TYR A 44 -6.87 -2.01 16.96
N TYR A 45 -7.45 -3.17 16.66
CA TYR A 45 -7.09 -3.97 15.48
C TYR A 45 -7.46 -3.26 14.17
N GLY A 46 -8.64 -2.62 14.13
CA GLY A 46 -9.08 -1.82 12.99
C GLY A 46 -8.25 -0.55 12.79
N THR A 47 -7.88 0.15 13.86
CA THR A 47 -6.96 1.29 13.81
C THR A 47 -5.57 0.87 13.35
N PHE A 48 -5.07 -0.27 13.82
CA PHE A 48 -3.81 -0.82 13.35
C PHE A 48 -3.86 -1.15 11.85
N ALA A 49 -4.93 -1.77 11.38
CA ALA A 49 -5.16 -2.04 9.97
C ALA A 49 -5.19 -0.74 9.13
N LEU A 50 -5.83 0.32 9.63
CA LEU A 50 -5.86 1.65 9.01
C LEU A 50 -4.47 2.30 8.94
N VAL A 51 -3.65 2.18 9.99
CA VAL A 51 -2.27 2.68 9.99
C VAL A 51 -1.41 1.94 8.96
N VAL A 52 -1.55 0.61 8.89
CA VAL A 52 -0.86 -0.23 7.89
C VAL A 52 -1.32 0.13 6.47
N PHE A 53 -2.62 0.31 6.27
CA PHE A 53 -3.20 0.73 5.00
C PHE A 53 -2.69 2.10 4.55
N ASN A 54 -2.72 3.09 5.45
CA ASN A 54 -2.28 4.46 5.15
C ASN A 54 -0.76 4.50 4.87
N SER A 55 0.03 3.72 5.62
CA SER A 55 1.47 3.54 5.36
C SER A 55 1.72 2.86 4.01
N GLY A 56 0.89 1.88 3.64
CA GLY A 56 0.93 1.22 2.33
C GLY A 56 0.67 2.19 1.18
N ILE A 57 -0.31 3.09 1.32
CA ILE A 57 -0.59 4.14 0.33
C ILE A 57 0.59 5.10 0.20
N CYS A 58 1.18 5.55 1.32
CA CYS A 58 2.34 6.43 1.29
C CYS A 58 3.55 5.79 0.57
N CYS A 59 3.82 4.53 0.87
CA CYS A 59 4.90 3.77 0.22
C CYS A 59 4.61 3.55 -1.28
N PHE A 60 3.37 3.20 -1.63
CA PHE A 60 2.92 3.10 -3.03
C PHE A 60 3.13 4.43 -3.78
N GLY A 61 2.69 5.55 -3.21
CA GLY A 61 2.80 6.88 -3.81
C GLY A 61 4.25 7.29 -4.08
N GLN A 62 5.16 7.05 -3.13
CA GLN A 62 6.60 7.29 -3.31
C GLN A 62 7.19 6.43 -4.44
N GLY A 63 6.80 5.15 -4.51
CA GLY A 63 7.21 4.26 -5.61
C GLY A 63 6.74 4.72 -6.98
N VAL A 64 5.49 5.18 -7.07
CA VAL A 64 4.91 5.71 -8.30
C VAL A 64 5.65 6.96 -8.76
N ILE A 65 5.85 7.92 -7.85
CA ILE A 65 6.58 9.17 -8.11
C ILE A 65 8.01 8.89 -8.59
N PHE A 66 8.72 7.96 -7.96
CA PHE A 66 10.13 7.69 -8.29
C PHE A 66 10.29 7.19 -9.73
N LYS A 67 9.36 6.38 -10.24
CA LYS A 67 9.42 5.96 -11.65
C LYS A 67 8.85 6.98 -12.61
N VAL A 68 7.81 7.72 -12.25
CA VAL A 68 7.34 8.82 -13.12
C VAL A 68 8.51 9.78 -13.35
N ARG A 69 9.28 10.10 -12.31
CA ARG A 69 10.46 10.96 -12.40
C ARG A 69 11.57 10.33 -13.25
N LEU A 70 11.81 9.04 -13.09
CA LEU A 70 12.83 8.30 -13.85
C LEU A 70 12.48 8.17 -15.33
N ASP A 71 11.20 7.96 -15.65
CA ASP A 71 10.67 7.93 -17.02
C ASP A 71 10.77 9.32 -17.68
N ASN A 72 10.45 10.40 -16.94
CA ASN A 72 10.63 11.77 -17.40
C ASN A 72 12.10 12.12 -17.70
N LEU A 73 13.04 11.63 -16.89
CA LEU A 73 14.48 11.84 -17.14
C LEU A 73 14.98 11.06 -18.37
N GLU A 74 14.49 9.84 -18.60
CA GLU A 74 14.80 9.09 -19.83
C GLU A 74 14.21 9.78 -21.07
N GLN A 75 13.00 10.35 -20.98
CA GLN A 75 12.39 11.12 -22.07
C GLN A 75 13.14 12.43 -22.36
N ASN A 76 13.59 13.15 -21.32
CA ASN A 76 14.29 14.43 -21.48
C ASN A 76 15.67 14.27 -22.13
N LYS A 77 16.34 13.12 -21.95
CA LYS A 77 17.65 12.83 -22.57
C LYS A 77 17.56 12.47 -24.06
N THR A 78 16.35 12.18 -24.55
CA THR A 78 16.09 11.75 -25.94
C THR A 78 15.57 12.91 -26.82
N ARG A 79 15.26 14.07 -26.23
CA ARG A 79 14.99 15.32 -26.95
C ARG A 79 16.23 16.20 -26.93
#